data_AF-A0A0B7G0E7-F1
#
_entry.id   AF-A0A0B7G0E7-F1
#
_cell.length_a   1.000
_cell.length_b   1.000
_cell.length_c   1.000
_cell.angle_alpha   90.00
_cell.angle_beta   90.00
_cell.angle_gamma   90.00
#
_symmetry.space_group_name_H-M   'P 1'
#
loop_
_entity.id
_entity.type
_entity.pdbx_description
1 polymer ?
#
loop_
_entity_poly.entity_id
_entity_poly.type
_entity_poly.pdbx_seq_one_letter_code
_entity_poly.pdbx_strand_id
1 'polypeptide(L)'
;MADRARGTGRGRGGPRGGSGSRGGAPAGSADKPRREAILDLSKYQDERIRVKFTGGRQVTGVLKGYDQLLNLVLDDVQEERQEPTPHTRALGLAVLRGPTITILSPVDGSESVSRSRYNSTHRMQRCELPTPGPCHLLNYSPSFAMIFTQDQSNEESMFQLDAGVYIIYNRVLSPTGQRLAMTFNGTGEPITVAPLDTSSANQHWVIENYGYDRRRATTLQHVRPQTDQELEAGWGESIVVLPVGNYVWGITKDGSAYAIKDGDKQISWSIHSAIQGSNVVPVQDATGEKQRWIFHKVDTVLPS
;
A
#
# COMPACT_ATOMS: atom_id res chain seq x y z
N MET A 1 -49.60 -45.69 65.38
CA MET A 1 -50.50 -45.45 64.23
C MET A 1 -49.64 -45.56 62.98
N ALA A 2 -49.47 -46.74 62.36
CA ALA A 2 -50.43 -47.45 61.46
C ALA A 2 -50.90 -46.51 60.32
N ASP A 3 -50.82 -46.79 59.02
CA ASP A 3 -50.82 -48.02 58.20
C ASP A 3 -50.15 -47.69 56.83
N ARG A 4 -49.35 -48.57 56.21
CA ARG A 4 -49.68 -49.51 55.09
C ARG A 4 -50.27 -48.83 53.81
N ALA A 5 -49.96 -49.21 52.57
CA ALA A 5 -49.51 -50.48 52.03
C ALA A 5 -48.86 -50.33 50.63
N ARG A 6 -47.99 -51.28 50.28
CA ARG A 6 -47.67 -51.70 48.90
C ARG A 6 -48.85 -52.46 48.29
N GLY A 7 -49.02 -52.34 46.97
CA GLY A 7 -49.86 -53.23 46.16
C GLY A 7 -49.34 -53.33 44.72
N THR A 8 -48.76 -54.47 44.39
CA THR A 8 -48.38 -54.94 43.04
C THR A 8 -49.61 -55.35 42.22
N GLY A 9 -49.60 -55.20 40.89
CA GLY A 9 -50.61 -55.85 40.05
C GLY A 9 -50.53 -55.53 38.56
N ARG A 10 -50.40 -56.58 37.75
CA ARG A 10 -50.19 -56.61 36.29
C ARG A 10 -51.48 -56.31 35.50
N GLY A 11 -51.31 -55.80 34.27
CA GLY A 11 -51.94 -56.41 33.09
C GLY A 11 -52.90 -55.58 32.22
N ARG A 12 -52.48 -55.42 30.95
CA ARG A 12 -53.25 -55.71 29.71
C ARG A 12 -54.22 -54.63 29.16
N GLY A 13 -53.89 -54.11 27.97
CA GLY A 13 -54.86 -54.00 26.86
C GLY A 13 -54.97 -52.66 26.10
N GLY A 14 -54.47 -52.64 24.86
CA GLY A 14 -55.22 -52.12 23.70
C GLY A 14 -54.92 -50.69 23.18
N PRO A 15 -55.19 -50.40 21.88
CA PRO A 15 -54.33 -49.56 21.04
C PRO A 15 -54.95 -48.23 20.57
N ARG A 16 -54.10 -47.24 20.28
CA ARG A 16 -54.36 -46.06 19.41
C ARG A 16 -53.02 -45.75 18.72
N GLY A 17 -52.88 -45.70 17.39
CA GLY A 17 -53.80 -45.27 16.36
C GLY A 17 -53.54 -43.79 16.05
N GLY A 18 -52.67 -43.52 15.06
CA GLY A 18 -52.60 -42.21 14.39
C GLY A 18 -51.23 -41.55 14.34
N SER A 19 -50.42 -41.85 13.32
CA SER A 19 -49.42 -40.91 12.80
C SER A 19 -49.57 -40.84 11.28
N GLY A 20 -50.26 -39.80 10.83
CA GLY A 20 -50.38 -39.46 9.42
C GLY A 20 -49.09 -38.85 8.86
N SER A 21 -48.92 -39.11 7.57
CA SER A 21 -48.43 -38.20 6.52
C SER A 21 -47.12 -37.43 6.68
N ARG A 22 -46.22 -37.80 5.75
CA ARG A 22 -45.57 -36.96 4.72
C ARG A 22 -44.47 -35.97 5.16
N GLY A 23 -43.25 -36.32 4.72
CA GLY A 23 -42.11 -35.42 4.51
C GLY A 23 -40.83 -36.23 4.69
N GLY A 24 -39.84 -36.26 3.82
CA GLY A 24 -39.56 -35.62 2.55
C GLY A 24 -38.34 -36.36 1.96
N ALA A 25 -38.16 -36.25 0.64
CA ALA A 25 -37.08 -36.92 -0.11
C ALA A 25 -35.66 -36.54 0.41
N PRO A 26 -34.66 -37.43 0.25
CA PRO A 26 -33.29 -37.11 0.58
C PRO A 26 -32.69 -36.11 -0.43
N ALA A 27 -31.94 -35.18 0.14
CA ALA A 27 -31.22 -34.06 -0.44
C ALA A 27 -30.69 -34.29 -1.87
N GLY A 28 -31.22 -33.51 -2.80
CA GLY A 28 -30.53 -33.18 -4.04
C GLY A 28 -29.23 -32.45 -3.71
N SER A 29 -28.15 -32.95 -4.28
CA SER A 29 -26.86 -32.27 -4.39
C SER A 29 -27.07 -30.93 -5.09
N ALA A 30 -27.20 -29.87 -4.29
CA ALA A 30 -26.99 -28.52 -4.77
C ALA A 30 -25.51 -28.42 -5.18
N ASP A 31 -25.26 -28.58 -6.47
CA ASP A 31 -24.00 -28.22 -7.08
C ASP A 31 -23.83 -26.72 -6.84
N LYS A 32 -22.98 -26.40 -5.87
CA LYS A 32 -22.60 -25.02 -5.57
C LYS A 32 -22.07 -24.45 -6.89
N PRO A 33 -22.47 -23.24 -7.30
CA PRO A 33 -21.81 -22.58 -8.42
C PRO A 33 -20.34 -22.47 -8.05
N ARG A 34 -19.51 -23.31 -8.68
CA ARG A 34 -18.06 -23.15 -8.64
C ARG A 34 -17.82 -21.75 -9.14
N ARG A 35 -17.13 -20.95 -8.34
CA ARG A 35 -16.59 -19.67 -8.78
C ARG A 35 -15.61 -19.99 -9.90
N GLU A 36 -16.10 -20.10 -11.12
CA GLU A 36 -15.28 -20.07 -12.30
C GLU A 36 -14.57 -18.72 -12.25
N ALA A 37 -13.28 -18.77 -11.94
CA ALA A 37 -12.41 -17.63 -12.13
C ALA A 37 -12.60 -17.21 -13.60
N ILE A 38 -12.94 -15.94 -13.81
CA ILE A 38 -13.43 -15.35 -15.06
C ILE A 38 -12.35 -15.34 -16.19
N LEU A 39 -11.32 -16.19 -16.11
CA LEU A 39 -10.19 -16.26 -17.02
C LEU A 39 -10.06 -17.65 -17.63
N ASP A 40 -10.61 -17.84 -18.82
CA ASP A 40 -10.50 -19.09 -19.58
C ASP A 40 -9.11 -19.19 -20.24
N LEU A 41 -8.22 -19.96 -19.60
CA LEU A 41 -6.85 -20.17 -20.06
C LEU A 41 -6.73 -21.16 -21.22
N SER A 42 -7.80 -21.88 -21.56
CA SER A 42 -7.80 -22.83 -22.69
C SER A 42 -7.51 -22.14 -24.02
N LYS A 43 -7.91 -20.87 -24.13
CA LYS A 43 -7.74 -20.03 -25.32
C LYS A 43 -6.30 -19.61 -25.57
N TYR A 44 -5.43 -19.69 -24.56
CA TYR A 44 -4.03 -19.28 -24.65
C TYR A 44 -3.08 -20.49 -24.65
N GLN A 45 -3.61 -21.71 -24.82
CA GLN A 45 -2.79 -22.92 -24.88
C GLN A 45 -1.90 -22.88 -26.12
N ASP A 46 -0.60 -23.17 -25.92
CA ASP A 46 0.47 -23.05 -26.91
C ASP A 46 0.71 -21.63 -27.46
N GLU A 47 0.11 -20.60 -26.86
CA GLU A 47 0.38 -19.21 -27.19
C GLU A 47 1.45 -18.59 -26.28
N ARG A 48 2.12 -17.55 -26.79
CA ARG A 48 3.12 -16.80 -26.01
C ARG A 48 2.42 -15.79 -25.12
N ILE A 49 2.49 -16.05 -23.82
CA ILE A 49 1.86 -15.24 -22.79
C ILE A 49 2.90 -14.53 -21.95
N ARG A 50 2.53 -13.33 -21.51
CA ARG A 50 3.25 -12.53 -20.54
C ARG A 50 2.56 -12.68 -19.21
N VAL A 51 3.31 -13.16 -18.24
CA VAL A 51 2.86 -13.38 -16.87
C VAL A 51 3.60 -12.41 -15.97
N LYS A 52 2.84 -11.59 -15.27
CA LYS A 52 3.35 -10.73 -14.20
C LYS A 52 3.05 -11.40 -12.86
N PHE A 53 4.06 -11.40 -12.02
CA PHE A 53 3.95 -11.91 -10.65
C PHE A 53 3.73 -10.78 -9.67
N THR A 54 3.19 -11.13 -8.50
CA THR A 54 3.24 -10.32 -7.29
C THR A 54 4.71 -10.03 -6.99
N GLY A 55 5.14 -8.77 -7.13
CA GLY A 55 6.55 -8.38 -7.03
C GLY A 55 7.20 -7.92 -8.34
N GLY A 56 6.42 -7.55 -9.37
CA GLY A 56 6.91 -6.79 -10.52
C GLY A 56 7.72 -7.59 -11.55
N ARG A 57 8.10 -8.83 -11.23
CA ARG A 57 8.76 -9.74 -12.17
C ARG A 57 7.82 -10.02 -13.33
N GLN A 58 8.37 -9.87 -14.54
CA GLN A 58 7.67 -10.18 -15.77
C GLN A 58 8.40 -11.31 -16.47
N VAL A 59 7.63 -12.30 -16.86
CA VAL A 59 8.13 -13.46 -17.56
C VAL A 59 7.28 -13.67 -18.80
N THR A 60 7.93 -13.92 -19.92
CA THR A 60 7.27 -14.22 -21.19
C THR A 60 7.64 -15.62 -21.62
N GLY A 61 6.66 -16.46 -21.94
CA GLY A 61 6.88 -17.84 -22.37
C GLY A 61 5.65 -18.44 -23.04
N VAL A 62 5.79 -19.63 -23.62
CA VAL A 62 4.70 -20.32 -24.31
C VAL A 62 3.95 -21.20 -23.30
N LEU A 63 2.63 -21.03 -23.18
CA LEU A 63 1.83 -21.78 -22.21
C LEU A 63 1.65 -23.24 -22.68
N LYS A 64 2.22 -24.19 -21.95
CA LYS A 64 2.10 -25.62 -22.23
C LYS A 64 1.07 -26.34 -21.37
N GLY A 65 0.76 -25.81 -20.19
CA GLY A 65 -0.23 -26.40 -19.30
C GLY A 65 -0.63 -25.47 -18.16
N TYR A 66 -1.83 -25.68 -17.62
CA TYR A 66 -2.36 -24.92 -16.51
C TYR A 66 -3.29 -25.79 -15.65
N ASP A 67 -3.49 -25.41 -14.40
CA ASP A 67 -4.45 -26.03 -13.49
C ASP A 67 -5.48 -25.03 -12.94
N GLN A 68 -6.43 -25.54 -12.15
CA GLN A 68 -7.47 -24.72 -11.50
C GLN A 68 -6.94 -23.75 -10.44
N LEU A 69 -5.70 -23.94 -9.98
CA LEU A 69 -5.03 -23.08 -9.00
C LEU A 69 -4.12 -22.04 -9.69
N LEU A 70 -4.19 -21.92 -11.02
CA LEU A 70 -3.36 -21.06 -11.86
C LEU A 70 -1.86 -21.39 -11.79
N ASN A 71 -1.49 -22.63 -11.45
CA ASN A 71 -0.11 -23.07 -11.67
C ASN A 71 0.10 -23.30 -13.17
N LEU A 72 1.08 -22.61 -13.75
CA LEU A 72 1.32 -22.62 -15.20
C LEU A 72 2.62 -23.32 -15.51
N VAL A 73 2.66 -24.04 -16.62
CA VAL A 73 3.88 -24.58 -17.21
C VAL A 73 4.17 -23.77 -18.46
N LEU A 74 5.28 -23.03 -18.45
CA LEU A 74 5.74 -22.23 -19.57
C LEU A 74 7.02 -22.80 -20.17
N ASP A 75 7.12 -22.78 -21.48
CA ASP A 75 8.31 -23.13 -22.25
C ASP A 75 8.94 -21.89 -22.90
N ASP A 76 10.21 -21.97 -23.29
CA ASP A 76 11.01 -20.85 -23.85
C ASP A 76 10.89 -19.53 -23.07
N VAL A 77 11.01 -19.68 -21.75
CA VAL A 77 10.76 -18.64 -20.77
C VAL A 77 11.89 -17.62 -20.78
N GLN A 78 11.51 -16.35 -20.90
CA GLN A 78 12.40 -15.20 -20.80
C GLN A 78 11.93 -14.31 -19.65
N GLU A 79 12.79 -14.10 -18.67
CA GLU A 79 12.59 -13.14 -17.60
C GLU A 79 13.09 -11.77 -18.06
N GLU A 80 12.22 -10.76 -18.01
CA GLU A 80 12.59 -9.36 -18.24
C GLU A 80 12.80 -8.66 -16.89
N ARG A 81 14.02 -8.19 -16.64
CA ARG A 81 14.35 -7.33 -15.50
C ARG A 81 14.61 -5.91 -15.97
N GLN A 82 13.91 -4.94 -15.38
CA GLN A 82 14.17 -3.51 -15.59
C GLN A 82 14.95 -2.97 -14.39
N GLU A 83 16.27 -2.79 -14.54
CA GLU A 83 17.17 -1.76 -13.92
C GLU A 83 18.66 -2.20 -13.90
N PRO A 84 19.65 -1.28 -13.97
CA PRO A 84 19.70 0.01 -14.67
C PRO A 84 19.89 -0.16 -16.20
N THR A 85 20.04 -1.40 -16.66
CA THR A 85 20.05 -1.80 -18.06
C THR A 85 19.04 -2.96 -18.20
N PRO A 86 18.17 -2.96 -19.22
CA PRO A 86 17.21 -4.03 -19.41
C PRO A 86 17.95 -5.33 -19.70
N HIS A 87 17.83 -6.30 -18.79
CA HIS A 87 18.46 -7.62 -18.94
C HIS A 87 17.38 -8.68 -19.10
N THR A 88 17.40 -9.35 -20.24
CA THR A 88 16.53 -10.50 -20.52
C THR A 88 17.32 -11.77 -20.25
N ARG A 89 16.83 -12.61 -19.34
CA ARG A 89 17.45 -13.89 -19.01
C ARG A 89 16.56 -15.05 -19.48
N ALA A 90 17.10 -15.90 -20.35
CA ALA A 90 16.42 -17.14 -20.74
C ALA A 90 16.49 -18.17 -19.60
N LEU A 91 15.34 -18.73 -19.24
CA LEU A 91 15.17 -19.76 -18.21
C LEU A 91 14.77 -21.11 -18.80
N GLY A 92 14.32 -21.16 -20.07
CA GLY A 92 13.90 -22.40 -20.73
C GLY A 92 12.51 -22.85 -20.24
N LEU A 93 12.41 -24.04 -19.65
CA LEU A 93 11.16 -24.56 -19.09
C LEU A 93 10.99 -24.10 -17.63
N ALA A 94 9.88 -23.44 -17.32
CA ALA A 94 9.58 -22.98 -15.97
C ALA A 94 8.15 -23.30 -15.54
N VAL A 95 8.00 -23.70 -14.27
CA VAL A 95 6.70 -23.88 -13.62
C VAL A 95 6.43 -22.68 -12.71
N LEU A 96 5.31 -22.02 -12.95
CA LEU A 96 4.86 -20.83 -12.26
C LEU A 96 3.80 -21.18 -11.22
N ARG A 97 3.95 -20.64 -10.00
CA ARG A 97 3.00 -20.87 -8.91
C ARG A 97 1.86 -19.85 -8.95
N GLY A 98 0.63 -20.34 -9.13
CA GLY A 98 -0.57 -19.52 -9.28
C GLY A 98 -0.87 -18.52 -8.17
N PRO A 99 -0.60 -18.79 -6.87
CA PRO A 99 -0.81 -17.81 -5.80
C PRO A 99 -0.01 -16.51 -5.95
N THR A 100 1.00 -16.50 -6.82
CA THR A 100 1.88 -15.36 -7.07
C THR A 100 1.62 -14.68 -8.41
N ILE A 101 0.67 -15.17 -9.21
CA ILE A 101 0.37 -14.60 -10.52
C ILE A 101 -0.66 -13.47 -10.35
N THR A 102 -0.34 -12.28 -10.85
CA THR A 102 -1.22 -11.09 -10.73
C THR A 102 -1.89 -10.74 -12.05
N ILE A 103 -1.15 -10.82 -13.16
CA ILE A 103 -1.66 -10.47 -14.49
C ILE A 103 -1.16 -11.52 -15.49
N LEU A 104 -2.07 -12.01 -16.32
CA LEU A 104 -1.78 -12.82 -17.48
C LEU A 104 -2.31 -12.09 -18.71
N SER A 105 -1.45 -11.86 -19.70
CA SER A 105 -1.82 -11.19 -20.94
C SER A 105 -1.13 -11.88 -22.13
N PRO A 106 -1.81 -12.13 -23.26
CA PRO A 106 -1.14 -12.55 -24.48
C PRO A 106 -0.13 -11.49 -24.94
N VAL A 107 0.96 -11.91 -25.57
CA VAL A 107 1.99 -10.99 -26.10
C VAL A 107 1.55 -10.35 -27.42
N ASP A 108 0.67 -11.00 -28.17
CA ASP A 108 0.12 -10.47 -29.41
C ASP A 108 -1.00 -9.45 -29.12
N GLY A 109 -0.68 -8.15 -29.28
CA GLY A 109 -1.67 -7.07 -29.31
C GLY A 109 -1.50 -5.86 -28.38
N SER A 110 -0.35 -5.64 -27.71
CA SER A 110 -0.11 -4.38 -26.95
C SER A 110 1.25 -3.74 -27.24
N GLU A 111 1.32 -3.09 -28.39
CA GLU A 111 2.31 -2.06 -28.70
C GLU A 111 2.11 -0.82 -27.79
N SER A 112 3.11 -0.51 -26.97
CA SER A 112 3.07 0.61 -26.02
C SER A 112 3.39 1.94 -26.70
N VAL A 113 2.46 2.89 -26.62
CA VAL A 113 2.58 4.27 -27.13
C VAL A 113 3.72 5.02 -26.43
N SER A 114 4.75 5.34 -27.19
CA SER A 114 5.82 6.28 -26.84
C SER A 114 5.29 7.72 -26.74
N ARG A 115 5.09 8.24 -25.52
CA ARG A 115 4.89 9.69 -25.31
C ARG A 115 6.25 10.40 -25.39
N SER A 116 6.45 11.02 -26.54
CA SER A 116 7.56 11.92 -26.86
C SER A 116 7.61 13.12 -25.90
N ARG A 117 8.80 13.41 -25.37
CA ARG A 117 9.10 14.56 -24.51
C ARG A 117 9.18 15.83 -25.37
N TYR A 118 8.51 16.90 -24.94
CA TYR A 118 8.81 18.25 -25.43
C TYR A 118 10.18 18.68 -24.89
N ASN A 119 11.02 19.20 -25.79
CA ASN A 119 12.36 19.70 -25.49
C ASN A 119 12.40 21.20 -25.80
N SER A 120 12.91 22.03 -24.89
CA SER A 120 13.56 23.32 -25.21
C SER A 120 14.03 24.03 -23.95
N THR A 121 15.34 24.04 -23.70
CA THR A 121 16.09 25.30 -23.54
C THR A 121 17.60 25.08 -23.65
N HIS A 122 18.17 25.74 -24.66
CA HIS A 122 19.52 26.30 -24.81
C HIS A 122 20.78 25.66 -24.17
N ARG A 123 21.62 25.16 -25.09
CA ARG A 123 22.96 25.68 -25.51
C ARG A 123 24.22 25.38 -24.67
N MET A 124 25.09 24.58 -25.32
CA MET A 124 26.56 24.47 -25.30
C MET A 124 27.24 24.19 -23.94
N GLN A 125 28.11 23.18 -23.82
CA GLN A 125 29.37 23.11 -24.55
C GLN A 125 29.89 21.66 -24.66
N ARG A 126 30.40 21.34 -25.85
CA ARG A 126 31.05 20.09 -26.25
C ARG A 126 32.36 19.90 -25.47
N CYS A 127 32.63 18.70 -24.95
CA CYS A 127 33.98 18.20 -24.69
C CYS A 127 34.02 16.71 -25.06
N GLU A 128 35.03 16.36 -25.84
CA GLU A 128 35.18 15.11 -26.59
C GLU A 128 35.69 13.97 -25.70
N LEU A 129 35.26 12.74 -26.03
CA LEU A 129 35.84 11.49 -25.51
C LEU A 129 37.21 11.21 -26.15
N PRO A 130 38.05 10.38 -25.50
CA PRO A 130 38.69 9.31 -26.27
C PRO A 130 38.63 7.93 -25.60
N THR A 131 38.00 7.00 -26.34
CA THR A 131 38.27 5.56 -26.54
C THR A 131 38.23 4.53 -25.39
N PRO A 132 37.77 3.29 -25.67
CA PRO A 132 37.59 2.23 -24.68
C PRO A 132 38.76 1.23 -24.62
N GLY A 133 39.03 0.68 -23.42
CA GLY A 133 39.84 -0.52 -23.23
C GLY A 133 39.02 -1.63 -22.58
N PRO A 134 39.16 -2.91 -22.99
CA PRO A 134 38.40 -4.02 -22.43
C PRO A 134 39.10 -4.58 -21.18
N CYS A 135 38.36 -4.83 -20.11
CA CYS A 135 38.84 -5.61 -18.97
C CYS A 135 37.99 -6.87 -18.82
N HIS A 136 38.70 -8.00 -18.85
CA HIS A 136 38.20 -9.36 -18.84
C HIS A 136 37.49 -9.75 -17.54
N LEU A 137 36.46 -10.58 -17.71
CA LEU A 137 35.84 -11.43 -16.70
C LEU A 137 36.88 -12.33 -16.03
N LEU A 138 36.85 -12.40 -14.69
CA LEU A 138 37.16 -13.63 -13.97
C LEU A 138 36.17 -13.84 -12.82
N ASN A 139 35.32 -14.85 -13.05
CA ASN A 139 34.77 -15.84 -12.13
C ASN A 139 35.12 -15.70 -10.64
N TYR A 140 34.10 -15.59 -9.78
CA TYR A 140 34.01 -16.36 -8.54
C TYR A 140 32.54 -16.52 -8.12
N SER A 141 32.13 -17.76 -7.88
CA SER A 141 30.85 -18.20 -7.30
C SER A 141 31.14 -19.50 -6.53
N PRO A 142 30.40 -19.87 -5.48
CA PRO A 142 29.86 -19.04 -4.40
C PRO A 142 30.33 -19.58 -3.03
N SER A 143 30.37 -18.74 -2.00
CA SER A 143 30.30 -19.22 -0.63
C SER A 143 29.25 -18.41 0.10
N PHE A 144 28.22 -19.16 0.50
CA PHE A 144 27.11 -18.82 1.39
C PHE A 144 27.29 -17.53 2.18
N ALA A 145 26.59 -16.48 1.77
CA ALA A 145 26.15 -15.42 2.65
C ALA A 145 24.73 -15.04 2.22
N MET A 146 23.74 -15.49 3.00
CA MET A 146 22.40 -14.90 2.96
C MET A 146 22.54 -13.42 3.35
N ILE A 147 22.37 -12.51 2.39
CA ILE A 147 22.11 -11.11 2.70
C ILE A 147 20.80 -10.77 1.99
N PHE A 148 19.76 -10.57 2.79
CA PHE A 148 18.48 -10.03 2.37
C PHE A 148 18.70 -8.65 1.74
N THR A 149 18.62 -8.55 0.41
CA THR A 149 18.47 -7.25 -0.25
C THR A 149 16.99 -7.04 -0.54
N GLN A 150 16.32 -6.33 0.38
CA GLN A 150 14.95 -5.85 0.21
C GLN A 150 14.94 -4.85 -0.95
N ASP A 151 14.16 -5.16 -1.98
CA ASP A 151 13.99 -4.38 -3.21
C ASP A 151 13.11 -3.16 -2.93
N GLN A 152 13.71 -1.97 -2.82
CA GLN A 152 13.04 -0.72 -2.38
C GLN A 152 12.39 0.09 -3.52
N SER A 153 12.66 -0.20 -4.80
CA SER A 153 12.29 0.71 -5.90
C SER A 153 10.80 0.63 -6.34
N ASN A 154 10.06 -0.41 -5.96
CA ASN A 154 8.66 -0.61 -6.38
C ASN A 154 7.63 0.00 -5.39
N GLU A 155 8.08 0.53 -4.25
CA GLU A 155 7.21 1.13 -3.24
C GLU A 155 7.07 2.64 -3.41
N GLU A 156 8.01 3.32 -4.10
CA GLU A 156 8.02 4.77 -4.27
C GLU A 156 6.83 5.31 -5.07
N SER A 157 6.34 4.60 -6.10
CA SER A 157 5.20 5.05 -6.92
C SER A 157 3.84 4.97 -6.20
N MET A 158 3.79 4.37 -5.02
CA MET A 158 2.56 4.24 -4.23
C MET A 158 2.28 5.47 -3.36
N PHE A 159 3.31 6.30 -3.14
CA PHE A 159 3.20 7.50 -2.33
C PHE A 159 2.42 8.57 -3.09
N GLN A 160 1.39 9.11 -2.44
CA GLN A 160 0.56 10.19 -3.00
C GLN A 160 1.15 11.58 -2.72
N LEU A 161 2.20 11.61 -1.89
CA LEU A 161 3.00 12.77 -1.53
C LEU A 161 4.47 12.34 -1.59
N ASP A 162 5.24 12.99 -2.45
CA ASP A 162 6.68 12.70 -2.56
C ASP A 162 7.43 13.13 -1.29
N ALA A 163 8.58 12.50 -1.05
CA ALA A 163 9.49 12.96 -0.02
C ALA A 163 10.03 14.37 -0.33
N GLY A 164 10.31 15.14 0.72
CA GLY A 164 10.85 16.49 0.58
C GLY A 164 10.48 17.40 1.76
N VAL A 165 10.76 18.69 1.60
CA VAL A 165 10.48 19.72 2.61
C VAL A 165 9.17 20.44 2.29
N TYR A 166 8.28 20.51 3.26
CA TYR A 166 6.95 21.08 3.13
C TYR A 166 6.62 22.04 4.26
N ILE A 167 5.84 23.06 3.93
CA ILE A 167 5.00 23.75 4.91
C ILE A 167 3.64 23.08 4.91
N ILE A 168 3.20 22.65 6.08
CA ILE A 168 1.93 21.93 6.26
C ILE A 168 0.95 22.89 6.95
N TYR A 169 -0.14 23.25 6.30
CA TYR A 169 -1.13 24.15 6.91
C TYR A 169 -2.55 23.62 6.80
N ASN A 170 -3.40 23.99 7.76
CA ASN A 170 -4.76 23.52 7.81
C ASN A 170 -5.60 24.16 6.70
N ARG A 171 -6.58 23.41 6.18
CA ARG A 171 -7.52 23.91 5.19
C ARG A 171 -8.46 24.98 5.76
N VAL A 172 -8.76 24.93 7.05
CA VAL A 172 -9.57 25.93 7.75
C VAL A 172 -8.72 27.16 8.09
N LEU A 173 -9.18 28.33 7.67
CA LEU A 173 -8.56 29.61 7.98
C LEU A 173 -8.90 30.07 9.40
N SER A 174 -8.09 30.97 9.96
CA SER A 174 -8.43 31.66 11.20
C SER A 174 -9.68 32.54 11.04
N PRO A 175 -10.32 33.00 12.13
CA PRO A 175 -11.40 34.00 12.07
C PRO A 175 -11.01 35.29 11.32
N THR A 176 -9.72 35.60 11.28
CA THR A 176 -9.14 36.74 10.56
C THR A 176 -8.75 36.42 9.11
N GLY A 177 -9.02 35.20 8.62
CA GLY A 177 -8.73 34.77 7.26
C GLY A 177 -7.28 34.33 7.00
N GLN A 178 -6.47 34.14 8.05
CA GLN A 178 -5.07 33.73 7.92
C GLN A 178 -4.95 32.21 7.77
N ARG A 179 -3.99 31.76 6.96
CA ARG A 179 -3.60 30.34 6.89
C ARG A 179 -2.84 29.96 8.14
N LEU A 180 -3.14 28.79 8.70
CA LEU A 180 -2.57 28.31 9.95
C LEU A 180 -1.66 27.10 9.68
N ALA A 181 -0.34 27.31 9.77
CA ALA A 181 0.69 26.33 9.50
C ALA A 181 1.14 25.61 10.79
N MET A 182 1.39 24.31 10.67
CA MET A 182 2.00 23.50 11.72
C MET A 182 3.36 24.07 12.08
N THR A 183 3.57 24.31 13.37
CA THR A 183 4.77 24.96 13.91
C THR A 183 5.38 24.07 14.98
N PHE A 184 6.67 23.79 14.83
CA PHE A 184 7.51 23.10 15.80
C PHE A 184 7.85 24.03 16.97
N ASN A 185 7.66 23.53 18.21
CA ASN A 185 7.83 24.31 19.44
C ASN A 185 8.94 23.79 20.38
N GLY A 186 9.63 22.71 20.00
CA GLY A 186 10.65 22.07 20.83
C GLY A 186 10.40 20.58 21.08
N THR A 187 11.41 19.89 21.62
CA THR A 187 11.33 18.46 21.96
C THR A 187 10.38 18.23 23.14
N GLY A 188 9.48 17.26 23.01
CA GLY A 188 8.44 16.93 23.98
C GLY A 188 7.22 17.84 23.92
N GLU A 189 7.29 18.96 23.20
CA GLU A 189 6.21 19.94 23.12
C GLU A 189 5.17 19.57 22.04
N PRO A 190 3.90 19.93 22.25
CA PRO A 190 2.86 19.79 21.23
C PRO A 190 3.18 20.59 19.97
N ILE A 191 2.87 20.01 18.81
CA ILE A 191 2.79 20.75 17.55
C ILE A 191 1.57 21.66 17.64
N THR A 192 1.76 22.96 17.37
CA THR A 192 0.68 23.94 17.31
C THR A 192 0.52 24.49 15.91
N VAL A 193 -0.55 25.24 15.66
CA VAL A 193 -0.70 26.01 14.43
C VAL A 193 -0.51 27.50 14.67
N ALA A 194 0.23 28.17 13.79
CA ALA A 194 0.45 29.61 13.82
C ALA A 194 0.24 30.21 12.43
N PRO A 195 0.08 31.54 12.29
CA PRO A 195 0.01 32.18 10.97
C PRO A 195 1.15 31.71 10.07
N LEU A 196 0.82 31.40 8.82
CA LEU A 196 1.79 30.94 7.82
C LEU A 196 2.90 31.98 7.64
N ASP A 197 4.13 31.54 7.88
CA ASP A 197 5.36 32.28 7.69
C ASP A 197 6.36 31.37 6.96
N THR A 198 6.56 31.65 5.66
CA THR A 198 7.44 30.84 4.81
C THR A 198 8.91 30.98 5.18
N SER A 199 9.29 32.02 5.92
CA SER A 199 10.67 32.24 6.38
C SER A 199 11.00 31.50 7.68
N SER A 200 9.98 31.01 8.39
CA SER A 200 10.15 30.30 9.65
C SER A 200 10.58 28.86 9.43
N ALA A 201 11.82 28.55 9.81
CA ALA A 201 12.33 27.17 9.79
C ALA A 201 11.52 26.23 10.70
N ASN A 202 10.86 26.76 11.73
CA ASN A 202 9.98 25.97 12.61
C ASN A 202 8.67 25.55 11.92
N GLN A 203 8.34 26.10 10.76
CA GLN A 203 7.19 25.69 9.95
C GLN A 203 7.57 24.79 8.78
N HIS A 204 8.85 24.44 8.64
CA HIS A 204 9.33 23.55 7.60
C HIS A 204 9.45 22.13 8.16
N TRP A 205 8.78 21.20 7.48
CA TRP A 205 8.69 19.80 7.87
C TRP A 205 9.25 18.91 6.76
N VAL A 206 10.14 18.00 7.13
CA VAL A 206 10.68 16.99 6.24
C VAL A 206 9.73 15.79 6.24
N ILE A 207 9.26 15.44 5.05
CA ILE A 207 8.47 14.24 4.79
C ILE A 207 9.39 13.20 4.16
N GLU A 208 9.51 12.05 4.82
CA GLU A 208 10.37 10.95 4.37
C GLU A 208 9.55 9.67 4.23
N ASN A 209 9.82 8.90 3.18
CA ASN A 209 9.14 7.65 2.93
C ASN A 209 9.64 6.58 3.91
N TYR A 210 8.70 5.89 4.57
CA TYR A 210 9.02 4.74 5.43
C TYR A 210 8.74 3.41 4.72
N GLY A 211 7.52 3.26 4.19
CA GLY A 211 7.14 2.05 3.47
C GLY A 211 5.64 1.95 3.21
N TYR A 212 5.22 0.84 2.60
CA TYR A 212 3.81 0.59 2.30
C TYR A 212 3.23 -0.55 3.15
N ASP A 213 2.19 -0.25 3.94
CA ASP A 213 1.41 -1.26 4.63
C ASP A 213 0.39 -1.89 3.67
N ARG A 214 0.71 -3.11 3.24
CA ARG A 214 -0.13 -3.90 2.33
C ARG A 214 -1.46 -4.34 2.92
N ARG A 215 -1.54 -4.53 4.25
CA ARG A 215 -2.78 -4.96 4.92
C ARG A 215 -3.78 -3.81 4.96
N ARG A 216 -3.27 -2.59 5.19
CA ARG A 216 -4.07 -1.38 5.37
C ARG A 216 -4.18 -0.56 4.09
N ALA A 217 -3.48 -0.97 3.04
CA ALA A 217 -3.33 -0.27 1.79
C ALA A 217 -2.97 1.20 2.01
N THR A 218 -1.90 1.46 2.76
CA THR A 218 -1.48 2.82 3.10
C THR A 218 0.02 2.97 3.02
N THR A 219 0.46 4.06 2.40
CA THR A 219 1.84 4.50 2.50
C THR A 219 2.04 5.17 3.85
N LEU A 220 3.19 4.89 4.46
CA LEU A 220 3.60 5.39 5.76
C LEU A 220 4.82 6.29 5.55
N GLN A 221 4.79 7.46 6.17
CA GLN A 221 5.83 8.48 6.06
C GLN A 221 6.19 9.02 7.44
N HIS A 222 7.44 9.44 7.61
CA HIS A 222 7.87 10.22 8.76
C HIS A 222 7.50 11.70 8.55
N VAL A 223 7.22 12.37 9.65
CA VAL A 223 7.02 13.83 9.69
C VAL A 223 8.03 14.38 10.69
N ARG A 224 9.06 15.07 10.22
CA ARG A 224 10.18 15.56 11.04
C ARG A 224 10.33 17.06 10.93
N PRO A 225 10.68 17.80 11.99
CA PRO A 225 11.02 19.21 11.84
C PRO A 225 12.31 19.34 11.02
N GLN A 226 12.40 20.33 10.12
CA GLN A 226 13.62 20.56 9.35
C GLN A 226 14.80 20.99 10.23
N THR A 227 14.51 21.62 11.37
CA THR A 227 15.52 22.12 12.30
C THR A 227 16.31 21.02 13.00
N ASP A 228 15.74 19.82 13.13
CA ASP A 228 16.39 18.68 13.80
C ASP A 228 15.83 17.34 13.29
N GLN A 229 16.64 16.58 12.54
CA GLN A 229 16.25 15.29 11.96
C GLN A 229 16.36 14.11 12.96
N GLU A 230 16.91 14.33 14.15
CA GLU A 230 16.88 13.35 15.25
C GLU A 230 15.54 13.36 16.00
N LEU A 231 14.63 14.25 15.58
CA LEU A 231 13.29 14.38 16.10
C LEU A 231 12.24 13.99 15.06
N GLU A 232 11.10 13.49 15.52
CA GLU A 232 9.96 13.19 14.67
C GLU A 232 8.63 13.36 15.41
N ALA A 233 7.56 13.58 14.65
CA ALA A 233 6.23 13.71 15.22
C ALA A 233 5.74 12.35 15.76
N GLY A 234 5.44 12.32 17.04
CA GLY A 234 5.03 11.14 17.79
C GLY A 234 3.66 11.30 18.45
N TRP A 235 3.26 10.22 19.11
CA TRP A 235 1.98 10.12 19.80
C TRP A 235 1.97 10.80 21.18
N GLY A 236 0.85 11.42 21.52
CA GLY A 236 0.56 12.01 22.83
C GLY A 236 -0.93 12.40 22.94
N GLU A 237 -1.31 13.10 24.01
CA GLU A 237 -2.65 13.73 24.12
C GLU A 237 -2.87 14.76 22.99
N SER A 238 -1.79 15.43 22.61
CA SER A 238 -1.64 16.13 21.34
C SER A 238 -0.53 15.45 20.54
N ILE A 239 -0.42 15.75 19.24
CA ILE A 239 0.74 15.33 18.47
C ILE A 239 1.95 16.11 18.98
N VAL A 240 2.98 15.41 19.41
CA VAL A 240 4.20 15.97 20.02
C VAL A 240 5.42 15.64 19.17
N VAL A 241 6.54 16.33 19.38
CA VAL A 241 7.80 16.02 18.70
C VAL A 241 8.75 15.30 19.65
N LEU A 242 9.18 14.09 19.32
CA LEU A 242 9.97 13.21 20.19
C LEU A 242 11.27 12.80 19.49
N PRO A 243 12.29 12.33 20.23
CA PRO A 243 13.41 11.63 19.61
C PRO A 243 12.95 10.49 18.70
N VAL A 244 13.69 10.23 17.63
CA VAL A 244 13.38 9.16 16.66
C VAL A 244 13.06 7.83 17.36
N GLY A 245 11.88 7.28 17.04
CA GLY A 245 11.28 6.09 17.63
C GLY A 245 10.52 5.23 16.63
N ASN A 246 10.64 5.51 15.32
CA ASN A 246 9.85 4.92 14.23
C ASN A 246 8.37 5.30 14.27
N TYR A 247 8.07 6.54 14.66
CA TYR A 247 6.73 7.10 14.55
C TYR A 247 6.43 7.43 13.08
N VAL A 248 5.43 6.74 12.52
CA VAL A 248 5.08 6.84 11.10
C VAL A 248 3.58 7.05 10.92
N TRP A 249 3.24 7.80 9.88
CA TRP A 249 1.88 8.30 9.65
C TRP A 249 1.42 8.01 8.23
N GLY A 250 0.14 7.65 8.09
CA GLY A 250 -0.51 7.49 6.81
C GLY A 250 -0.88 8.85 6.23
N ILE A 251 -0.22 9.28 5.17
CA ILE A 251 -0.56 10.50 4.45
C ILE A 251 -1.27 10.12 3.15
N THR A 252 -2.56 10.48 3.07
CA THR A 252 -3.41 10.14 1.92
C THR A 252 -4.04 11.39 1.33
N LYS A 253 -3.99 11.52 0.01
CA LYS A 253 -4.66 12.58 -0.74
C LYS A 253 -6.17 12.35 -0.72
N ASP A 254 -6.90 13.41 -0.44
CA ASP A 254 -8.36 13.41 -0.44
C ASP A 254 -8.86 14.72 -1.06
N GLY A 255 -9.30 14.62 -2.31
CA GLY A 255 -9.64 15.77 -3.14
C GLY A 255 -8.43 16.68 -3.38
N SER A 256 -8.55 17.95 -2.97
CA SER A 256 -7.51 18.97 -3.10
C SER A 256 -6.59 19.07 -1.88
N ALA A 257 -6.81 18.27 -0.85
CA ALA A 257 -6.06 18.28 0.40
C ALA A 257 -5.53 16.88 0.73
N TYR A 258 -4.86 16.78 1.86
CA TYR A 258 -4.33 15.54 2.43
C TYR A 258 -4.93 15.31 3.81
N ALA A 259 -5.04 14.06 4.19
CA ALA A 259 -5.31 13.63 5.56
C ALA A 259 -4.06 12.94 6.10
N ILE A 260 -3.68 13.28 7.33
CA ILE A 260 -2.62 12.61 8.09
C ILE A 260 -3.31 11.74 9.12
N LYS A 261 -3.05 10.44 9.06
CA LYS A 261 -3.73 9.44 9.87
C LYS A 261 -2.76 8.49 10.54
N ASP A 262 -3.24 7.78 11.56
CA ASP A 262 -2.59 6.60 12.08
C ASP A 262 -2.53 5.47 11.04
N GLY A 263 -1.77 4.42 11.34
CA GLY A 263 -1.65 3.26 10.45
C GLY A 263 -3.00 2.64 10.11
N ASP A 264 -3.91 2.51 11.09
CA ASP A 264 -5.25 1.92 10.95
C ASP A 264 -6.28 2.85 10.30
N LYS A 265 -5.90 4.09 9.96
CA LYS A 265 -6.74 5.12 9.32
C LYS A 265 -7.97 5.56 10.13
N GLN A 266 -8.01 5.24 11.43
CA GLN A 266 -9.11 5.58 12.33
C GLN A 266 -8.90 6.93 13.01
N ILE A 267 -7.64 7.30 13.27
CA ILE A 267 -7.29 8.53 13.97
C ILE A 267 -6.71 9.50 12.95
N SER A 268 -7.32 10.68 12.84
CA SER A 268 -6.86 11.74 11.95
C SER A 268 -6.30 12.89 12.76
N TRP A 269 -5.21 13.48 12.29
CA TRP A 269 -4.68 14.71 12.85
C TRP A 269 -5.64 15.86 12.56
N SER A 270 -6.03 16.58 13.60
CA SER A 270 -6.96 17.71 13.55
C SER A 270 -6.41 18.89 14.31
N ILE A 271 -6.93 20.09 14.07
CA ILE A 271 -6.80 21.19 15.02
C ILE A 271 -8.00 21.22 15.98
N HIS A 272 -7.78 21.58 17.24
CA HIS A 272 -8.87 21.78 18.20
C HIS A 272 -9.75 22.99 17.78
N SER A 273 -9.10 24.13 17.56
CA SER A 273 -9.71 25.37 17.06
C SER A 273 -8.86 25.98 15.95
N ALA A 274 -9.50 26.67 15.00
CA ALA A 274 -8.81 27.38 13.92
C ALA A 274 -8.26 28.73 14.42
N ILE A 275 -7.42 28.72 15.43
CA ILE A 275 -6.78 29.92 15.99
C ILE A 275 -5.29 29.66 16.21
N GLN A 276 -4.50 30.74 16.23
CA GLN A 276 -3.08 30.66 16.55
C GLN A 276 -2.88 30.02 17.94
N GLY A 277 -1.86 29.16 18.03
CA GLY A 277 -1.51 28.43 19.24
C GLY A 277 -2.38 27.20 19.50
N SER A 278 -3.38 26.89 18.66
CA SER A 278 -4.14 25.65 18.84
C SER A 278 -3.25 24.44 18.58
N ASN A 279 -3.36 23.44 19.45
CA ASN A 279 -2.67 22.17 19.29
C ASN A 279 -3.21 21.37 18.09
N VAL A 280 -2.30 20.63 17.46
CA VAL A 280 -2.61 19.51 16.58
C VAL A 280 -2.89 18.29 17.45
N VAL A 281 -4.09 17.71 17.31
CA VAL A 281 -4.61 16.65 18.17
C VAL A 281 -5.01 15.42 17.35
N PRO A 282 -4.77 14.21 17.85
CA PRO A 282 -5.33 13.00 17.27
C PRO A 282 -6.84 12.94 17.57
N VAL A 283 -7.67 12.74 16.54
CA VAL A 283 -9.13 12.59 16.72
C VAL A 283 -9.61 11.33 16.01
N GLN A 284 -10.28 10.45 16.75
CA GLN A 284 -10.85 9.21 16.24
C GLN A 284 -12.10 9.49 15.39
N ASP A 285 -12.21 8.77 14.26
CA ASP A 285 -13.34 8.79 13.32
C ASP A 285 -13.74 10.21 12.86
N ALA A 286 -12.79 11.13 12.90
CA ALA A 286 -13.04 12.53 12.59
C ALA A 286 -13.21 12.73 11.08
N THR A 287 -14.29 13.42 10.73
CA THR A 287 -14.56 13.86 9.36
C THR A 287 -14.85 15.36 9.37
N GLY A 288 -14.35 16.06 8.36
CA GLY A 288 -14.52 17.51 8.25
C GLY A 288 -13.28 18.23 7.76
N GLU A 289 -13.36 19.56 7.73
CA GLU A 289 -12.31 20.41 7.16
C GLU A 289 -11.12 20.61 8.11
N LYS A 290 -11.32 20.50 9.43
CA LYS A 290 -10.25 20.64 10.43
C LYS A 290 -9.20 19.51 10.36
N GLN A 291 -9.51 18.40 9.70
CA GLN A 291 -8.63 17.25 9.47
C GLN A 291 -7.96 17.28 8.09
N ARG A 292 -8.21 18.34 7.30
CA ARG A 292 -7.65 18.51 5.96
C ARG A 292 -6.43 19.41 6.02
N TRP A 293 -5.33 18.91 5.48
CA TRP A 293 -4.05 19.58 5.47
C TRP A 293 -3.60 19.83 4.03
N ILE A 294 -2.99 20.98 3.79
CA ILE A 294 -2.35 21.29 2.52
C ILE A 294 -0.84 21.21 2.72
N PHE A 295 -0.20 20.46 1.83
CA PHE A 295 1.25 20.31 1.78
C PHE A 295 1.78 21.21 0.67
N HIS A 296 2.54 22.23 1.07
CA HIS A 296 3.19 23.14 0.13
C HIS A 296 4.70 22.88 0.13
N LYS A 297 5.24 22.39 -1.00
CA LYS A 297 6.66 22.07 -1.12
C LYS A 297 7.48 23.36 -1.16
N VAL A 298 8.47 23.50 -0.28
CA VAL A 298 9.24 24.75 -0.10
C VAL A 298 10.03 25.15 -1.36
N ASP A 299 10.40 24.18 -2.19
CA ASP A 299 11.07 24.42 -3.49
C ASP A 299 10.12 24.87 -4.61
N THR A 300 8.81 24.98 -4.35
CA THR A 300 7.81 25.44 -5.32
C THR A 300 7.20 26.78 -4.91
N VAL A 301 7.07 27.72 -5.84
CA VAL A 301 6.44 29.03 -5.58
C VAL A 301 4.97 28.84 -5.21
N LEU A 302 4.50 29.49 -4.13
CA LEU A 302 3.10 29.47 -3.68
C LEU A 302 2.14 29.97 -4.79
N PRO A 303 1.02 29.29 -5.07
CA PRO A 303 -0.04 29.89 -5.88
C PRO A 303 -0.70 31.03 -5.10
N SER A 304 -0.78 32.19 -5.76
CA SER A 304 -1.40 33.44 -5.29
C SER A 304 -2.85 33.26 -4.87
#